data_AF-A0AAV2P415-F1
#
_entry.id   AF-A0AAV2P415-F1
#
_cell.length_a   1.000
_cell.length_b   1.000
_cell.length_c   1.000
_cell.angle_alpha   90.00
_cell.angle_beta   90.00
_cell.angle_gamma   90.00
#
_symmetry.space_group_name_H-M   'P 1'
#
loop_
_entity.id
_entity.type
_entity.pdbx_description
1 polymer ?
#
loop_
_entity_poly.entity_id
_entity_poly.type
_entity_poly.pdbx_seq_one_letter_code
_entity_poly.pdbx_strand_id
1 'polypeptide(L)'
;MTLYFYSSKAYGFVRRKLCQALPDPSTLRSWYSSISGEPGFTSESFDALKLKVDEAQKSNKKVICILMLDEISIKKGLQNVSVGKLEVMWTLVAERNRIIPFL
;
A
#
# COMPACT_ATOMS: atom_id res chain seq x y z
N MET A 1 -3.98 3.07 14.46
CA MET A 1 -4.02 3.02 12.98
C MET A 1 -5.30 2.36 12.47
N THR A 2 -5.60 1.10 12.85
CA THR A 2 -6.75 0.32 12.36
C THR A 2 -8.10 1.03 12.45
N LEU A 3 -8.42 1.67 13.59
CA LEU A 3 -9.69 2.40 13.75
C LEU A 3 -9.82 3.57 12.75
N TYR A 4 -8.75 4.32 12.51
CA TYR A 4 -8.74 5.44 11.57
C TYR A 4 -8.87 4.96 10.12
N PHE A 5 -8.27 3.81 9.78
CA PHE A 5 -8.39 3.16 8.47
C PHE A 5 -9.84 2.77 8.15
N TYR A 6 -10.56 2.18 9.11
CA TYR A 6 -11.96 1.80 8.90
C TYR A 6 -12.91 3.01 8.88
N SER A 7 -12.70 4.00 9.74
CA SER A 7 -13.53 5.21 9.75
C SER A 7 -12.86 6.37 10.47
N SER A 8 -12.49 7.39 9.69
CA SER A 8 -11.96 8.66 10.22
C SER A 8 -12.97 9.38 11.12
N LYS A 9 -14.27 9.27 10.82
CA LYS A 9 -15.36 9.82 11.64
C LYS A 9 -15.46 9.12 13.00
N ALA A 10 -15.42 7.79 13.00
CA ALA A 10 -15.46 7.00 14.23
C ALA A 10 -14.21 7.28 15.09
N TYR A 11 -13.03 7.35 14.47
CA TYR A 11 -11.80 7.74 15.15
C TYR A 11 -11.91 9.10 15.83
N GLY A 12 -12.42 10.10 15.12
CA GLY A 12 -12.63 11.44 15.67
C GLY A 12 -13.62 11.47 16.84
N PHE A 13 -14.69 10.68 16.77
CA PHE A 13 -15.63 10.53 17.88
C PHE A 13 -14.97 9.91 19.13
N VAL A 14 -14.28 8.78 18.95
CA VAL A 14 -13.60 8.07 20.04
C VAL A 14 -12.51 8.95 20.66
N ARG A 15 -11.73 9.67 19.84
CA ARG A 15 -10.70 10.61 20.32
C ARG A 15 -11.29 11.71 21.20
N ARG A 16 -12.47 12.26 20.84
CA ARG A 16 -13.17 13.26 21.68
C ARG A 16 -13.69 12.66 22.98
N LYS A 17 -14.20 11.43 22.95
CA LYS A 17 -14.77 10.75 24.13
C LYS A 17 -13.71 10.27 25.12
N LEU A 18 -12.51 9.94 24.65
CA LEU A 18 -11.39 9.49 25.47
C LEU A 18 -10.41 10.62 25.81
N CYS A 19 -10.91 11.84 26.05
CA CYS A 19 -10.09 12.99 26.47
C CYS A 19 -8.84 13.24 25.61
N GLN A 20 -8.92 13.00 24.30
CA GLN A 20 -7.80 13.14 23.36
C GLN A 20 -6.61 12.21 23.62
N ALA A 21 -6.82 11.08 24.32
CA ALA A 21 -5.79 10.06 24.54
C ALA A 21 -5.28 9.39 23.24
N LEU A 22 -6.01 9.54 22.13
CA LEU A 22 -5.58 9.05 20.83
C LEU A 22 -4.72 10.09 20.08
N PRO A 23 -3.69 9.64 19.33
CA PRO A 23 -2.84 10.52 18.53
C PRO A 23 -3.65 11.42 17.60
N ASP A 24 -3.10 12.60 17.30
CA ASP A 24 -3.70 13.48 16.31
C ASP A 24 -3.61 12.85 14.90
N PRO A 25 -4.60 13.07 14.00
CA PRO A 25 -4.51 12.61 12.62
C PRO A 25 -3.26 13.09 11.87
N SER A 26 -2.64 14.21 12.26
CA SER A 26 -1.35 14.64 11.72
C SER A 26 -0.22 13.67 12.06
N THR A 27 -0.14 13.21 13.31
CA THR A 27 0.79 12.17 13.74
C THR A 27 0.55 10.87 12.98
N LEU A 28 -0.72 10.51 12.78
CA LEU A 28 -1.09 9.34 11.98
C LEU A 28 -0.58 9.43 10.53
N ARG A 29 -0.70 10.59 9.89
CA ARG A 29 -0.17 10.82 8.53
C ARG A 29 1.34 10.73 8.48
N SER A 30 2.03 11.26 9.49
CA SER A 30 3.50 11.14 9.60
C SER A 30 3.93 9.67 9.67
N TRP A 31 3.24 8.86 10.49
CA TRP A 31 3.52 7.41 10.54
C TRP A 31 3.21 6.68 9.23
N TYR A 32 2.20 7.09 8.46
CA TYR A 32 1.97 6.52 7.14
C TYR A 32 3.03 6.96 6.12
N SER A 33 3.59 8.16 6.26
CA SER A 33 4.59 8.68 5.34
C SER A 33 5.95 7.98 5.42
N SER A 34 6.22 7.24 6.51
CA SER A 34 7.45 6.47 6.64
C SER A 34 7.43 5.16 5.85
N ILE A 35 6.28 4.74 5.32
CA ILE A 35 6.14 3.53 4.52
C ILE A 35 6.28 3.90 3.04
N SER A 36 7.12 3.16 2.31
CA SER A 36 7.31 3.37 0.87
C SER A 36 6.07 2.94 0.10
N GLY A 37 5.54 3.84 -0.75
CA GLY A 37 4.42 3.58 -1.66
C GLY A 37 4.84 3.51 -3.12
N GLU A 38 6.11 3.22 -3.38
CA GLU A 38 6.67 3.22 -4.74
C GLU A 38 6.02 2.14 -5.63
N PRO A 39 5.93 2.38 -6.95
CA PRO A 39 5.42 1.39 -7.89
C PRO A 39 6.20 0.08 -7.83
N GLY A 40 5.48 -1.04 -7.93
CA GLY A 40 6.07 -2.37 -7.91
C GLY A 40 5.57 -3.21 -6.74
N PHE A 41 6.40 -4.14 -6.28
CA PHE A 41 6.08 -5.03 -5.18
C PHE A 41 6.41 -4.39 -3.83
N THR A 42 5.46 -4.46 -2.89
CA THR A 42 5.67 -4.00 -1.52
C THR A 42 6.52 -5.01 -0.73
N SER A 43 7.77 -4.65 -0.45
CA SER A 43 8.72 -5.46 0.35
C SER A 43 8.13 -5.92 1.68
N GLU A 44 7.43 -5.01 2.36
CA GLU A 44 6.84 -5.19 3.68
C GLU A 44 5.79 -6.32 3.67
N SER A 45 5.08 -6.49 2.55
CA SER A 45 4.11 -7.58 2.39
C SER A 45 4.81 -8.94 2.32
N PHE A 46 5.92 -9.02 1.58
CA PHE A 46 6.70 -10.26 1.47
C PHE A 46 7.43 -10.60 2.77
N ASP A 47 7.93 -9.61 3.51
CA ASP A 47 8.55 -9.84 4.81
C ASP A 47 7.54 -10.34 5.84
N ALA A 48 6.31 -9.82 5.84
CA ALA A 48 5.23 -10.36 6.65
C ALA A 48 4.88 -11.82 6.27
N LEU A 49 4.90 -12.17 4.99
CA LEU A 49 4.68 -13.55 4.54
C LEU A 49 5.81 -14.48 5.00
N LYS A 50 7.07 -14.05 4.94
CA LYS A 50 8.22 -14.85 5.45
C LYS A 50 8.04 -15.17 6.92
N LEU A 51 7.67 -14.19 7.75
CA LEU A 51 7.41 -14.41 9.17
C LEU A 51 6.31 -15.45 9.40
N LYS A 52 5.24 -15.42 8.60
CA LYS A 52 4.15 -16.41 8.68
C LYS A 52 4.58 -17.82 8.26
N VAL A 53 5.45 -17.93 7.26
CA VAL A 53 6.03 -19.21 6.84
C VAL A 53 6.91 -19.77 7.96
N ASP A 54 7.75 -18.94 8.57
CA ASP A 54 8.63 -19.37 9.67
C ASP A 54 7.83 -19.83 10.90
N GLU A 55 6.75 -19.13 11.25
CA GLU A 55 5.82 -19.54 12.31
C GLU A 55 5.16 -20.90 12.02
N ALA A 56 4.75 -21.13 10.77
CA ALA A 56 4.12 -22.38 10.35
C ALA A 56 5.11 -23.55 10.32
N GLN A 57 6.36 -23.30 9.91
CA GLN A 57 7.44 -24.30 9.93
C GLN A 57 7.73 -24.81 11.35
N LYS A 58 7.73 -23.92 12.35
CA LYS A 58 7.86 -24.32 13.77
C LYS A 58 6.76 -25.26 14.23
N SER A 59 5.57 -25.15 13.64
CA SER A 59 4.42 -26.00 13.91
C SER A 59 4.31 -27.20 12.96
N ASN A 60 5.35 -27.45 12.16
CA ASN A 60 5.44 -28.50 11.14
C ASN A 60 4.30 -28.44 10.09
N LYS A 61 3.84 -27.22 9.78
CA LYS A 61 2.79 -26.95 8.79
C LYS A 61 3.38 -26.26 7.57
N LYS A 62 2.91 -26.64 6.38
CA LYS A 62 3.27 -25.99 5.13
C LYS A 62 2.25 -24.89 4.78
N VAL A 63 2.73 -23.69 4.49
CA VAL A 63 1.91 -22.60 3.97
C VAL A 63 1.86 -22.73 2.44
N ILE A 64 0.65 -22.68 1.88
CA ILE A 64 0.41 -22.65 0.44
C ILE A 64 -0.36 -21.36 0.15
N CYS A 65 0.14 -20.56 -0.80
CA CYS A 65 -0.45 -19.27 -1.18
C CYS A 65 -0.77 -19.27 -2.67
N ILE A 66 -1.83 -18.56 -3.05
CA ILE A 66 -2.17 -18.26 -4.44
C ILE A 66 -2.08 -16.75 -4.61
N LEU A 67 -1.36 -16.29 -5.62
CA LEU A 67 -1.29 -14.87 -5.98
C LEU A 67 -2.22 -14.63 -7.16
N MET A 68 -3.31 -13.90 -6.92
CA MET A 68 -4.28 -13.48 -7.95
C MET A 68 -4.09 -11.98 -8.21
N LEU A 69 -4.13 -11.59 -9.47
CA LEU A 69 -3.95 -10.22 -9.92
C LEU A 69 -5.14 -9.83 -10.80
N ASP A 70 -5.65 -8.61 -10.60
CA ASP A 70 -6.71 -8.01 -11.41
C ASP A 70 -6.42 -6.52 -11.59
N GLU A 71 -6.92 -5.92 -12.67
CA GLU A 71 -6.71 -4.51 -12.99
C GLU A 71 -7.92 -3.66 -12.62
N ILE A 72 -7.65 -2.44 -12.12
CA ILE A 72 -8.70 -1.47 -11.81
C ILE A 72 -8.53 -0.26 -12.72
N SER A 73 -9.60 0.14 -13.40
CA SER A 73 -9.60 1.36 -14.21
C SER A 73 -9.68 2.60 -13.32
N ILE A 74 -8.64 3.43 -13.35
CA ILE A 74 -8.56 4.71 -12.64
C ILE A 74 -8.83 5.85 -13.63
N LYS A 75 -9.59 6.86 -13.19
CA LYS A 75 -9.86 8.05 -14.01
C LYS A 75 -8.56 8.80 -14.28
N LYS A 76 -8.33 9.13 -15.55
CA LYS A 76 -7.19 9.95 -15.96
C LYS A 76 -7.35 11.37 -15.41
N GLY A 77 -6.31 11.87 -14.77
CA GLY A 77 -6.24 13.22 -14.22
C GLY A 77 -4.79 13.60 -13.93
N LEU A 78 -4.49 14.89 -13.96
CA LEU A 78 -3.19 15.40 -13.53
C LEU A 78 -3.20 15.57 -12.02
N GLN A 79 -2.19 15.01 -11.35
CA GLN A 79 -2.00 15.18 -9.92
C GLN A 79 -0.60 15.70 -9.65
N ASN A 80 -0.53 16.83 -8.93
CA ASN A 80 0.73 17.34 -8.41
C ASN A 80 1.05 16.62 -7.11
N VAL A 81 2.17 15.89 -7.11
CA VAL A 81 2.72 15.28 -5.91
C VAL A 81 3.86 16.19 -5.45
N SER A 82 3.75 16.75 -4.24
CA SER A 82 4.75 17.67 -3.65
C SER A 82 6.02 16.96 -3.16
N VAL A 83 6.04 15.62 -3.23
CA VAL A 83 7.24 14.82 -2.95
C VAL A 83 8.14 14.89 -4.18
N GLY A 84 9.31 15.52 -4.03
CA GLY A 84 10.23 15.86 -5.10
C GLY A 84 10.84 14.68 -5.85
N LYS A 85 10.04 14.00 -6.66
CA LYS A 85 10.50 13.15 -7.76
C LYS A 85 9.46 13.17 -8.88
N LEU A 86 9.68 14.06 -9.86
CA LEU A 86 9.05 13.99 -11.18
C LEU A 86 9.64 12.81 -11.94
N GLU A 87 9.32 11.58 -11.54
CA GLU A 87 9.34 10.47 -12.50
C GLU A 87 8.01 10.47 -13.22
N VAL A 88 7.95 11.35 -14.21
CA VAL A 88 6.98 11.30 -15.29
C VAL A 88 6.99 9.89 -15.86
N MET A 89 5.88 9.21 -15.62
CA MET A 89 5.44 7.91 -16.11
C MET A 89 5.48 7.87 -17.66
N TRP A 90 6.68 7.82 -18.25
CA TRP A 90 6.89 7.65 -19.69
C TRP A 90 6.85 6.18 -20.13
N THR A 91 6.90 5.23 -19.19
CA THR A 91 6.96 3.80 -19.53
C THR A 91 5.64 3.28 -20.14
N LEU A 92 4.48 3.86 -19.81
CA LEU A 92 3.18 3.35 -20.28
C LEU A 92 2.69 3.95 -21.61
N VAL A 93 3.42 4.90 -22.20
CA VAL A 93 3.07 5.47 -23.54
C VAL A 93 4.01 4.96 -24.64
N ALA A 94 5.21 4.49 -24.30
CA ALA A 94 6.17 3.97 -25.29
C ALA A 94 5.82 2.57 -25.83
N GLU A 95 5.02 1.78 -25.11
CA GLU A 95 4.71 0.40 -25.50
C GLU A 95 3.57 0.27 -26.51
N ARG A 96 2.88 1.37 -26.82
CA ARG A 96 1.75 1.36 -27.76
C ARG A 96 2.14 1.34 -29.25
N ASN A 97 3.44 1.32 -29.56
CA ASN A 97 3.95 1.36 -30.95
C ASN A 97 5.10 0.38 -31.26
N ARG A 98 5.29 -0.69 -30.49
CA ARG A 98 6.10 -1.83 -30.96
C ARG A 98 5.23 -3.07 -31.14
N ILE A 99 4.98 -3.36 -32.41
CA ILE A 99 4.74 -4.71 -32.89
C ILE A 99 5.94 -5.55 -32.44
N ILE A 100 5.76 -6.36 -31.41
CA ILE A 100 6.65 -7.47 -31.07
C ILE A 100 5.95 -8.75 -31.55
N PRO A 101 6.43 -9.41 -32.63
CA PRO A 101 5.89 -10.69 -33.02
C PRO A 101 6.31 -11.73 -31.97
N PHE A 102 5.33 -12.53 -31.58
CA PHE A 102 5.54 -13.80 -30.88
C PHE A 102 6.42 -14.70 -31.77
N LEU A 103 7.65 -14.99 -31.33
CA LEU A 103 8.43 -16.19 -31.63
C LEU A 103 9.65 -16.26 -30.72
#